data_AF-A0A1V6F624-F1
#
_entry.id   AF-A0A1V6F624-F1
#
_cell.length_a   1.000
_cell.length_b   1.000
_cell.length_c   1.000
_cell.angle_alpha   90.00
_cell.angle_beta   90.00
_cell.angle_gamma   90.00
#
_symmetry.space_group_name_H-M   'P 1'
#
loop_
_entity.id
_entity.type
_entity.pdbx_description
1 polymer ?
#
loop_
_entity_poly.entity_id
_entity_poly.type
_entity_poly.pdbx_seq_one_letter_code
_entity_poly.pdbx_strand_id
1 'polypeptide(L)'
;MARRYRETDSVVVREELARYRSSQPCTDCGGTRLCREARHVKVGDGAQARAIYEVSHATLREAFDYFSTLKMSGAKAEIADKVVREIGSRLKFLNDVGLNYLSLDRSAESLSGGEAQRIRLASQIGSGLTGVMYVLDEPSIGLHQRDNDRLIGTLKHLRDIGNSVLVVEHDEDMIRAADHVIDMGPGAGVHGGRVMAQGTAAEVEATPASVTGQYLSGTRSIAMPQRRHALADQTEPQVLRVVNATGNNLKGVSVDVPVGLLTCVTGVSGSGKSTLVNDTLYAAAAQKIHRAHTEPAAHEEIQGLEHFDKVINVDQSPIGRTPRSNPATYTGLFTPIRELMAEVPTARERGYGPGRFSFNVAGGRCEACQGDGMVKVEMHFLPDVYVPCDTCRGLRYNRETLEVLWKGKNIAQILDMTVEAAHAFFRDVPTLERKLHTLLDVGLSYIRLGQAATTLSGGEAQRVKLALELSKRDTGRTLYILDEPTTGLHFADIDLLLKVLHQLRDAGNTIVIIEHNLDVIKTADWLIDMGPEGGAGGGTVVGVGTPEALAANPASFTGRYLARLLPAG
;
A
#
# COMPACT_ATOMS: atom_id res chain seq x y z
N MET A 1 32.79 -11.99 -9.33
CA MET A 1 31.31 -12.13 -9.41
C MET A 1 30.76 -12.15 -10.84
N ALA A 2 31.07 -11.15 -11.68
CA ALA A 2 30.48 -11.02 -13.03
C ALA A 2 30.65 -12.25 -13.95
N ARG A 3 31.79 -12.95 -13.86
CA ARG A 3 32.04 -14.22 -14.55
C ARG A 3 31.12 -15.33 -14.04
N ARG A 4 31.07 -15.53 -12.72
CA ARG A 4 30.23 -16.53 -12.05
C ARG A 4 28.73 -16.32 -12.29
N TYR A 5 28.25 -15.07 -12.37
CA TYR A 5 26.87 -14.76 -12.73
C TYR A 5 26.52 -15.22 -14.15
N ARG A 6 27.45 -15.01 -15.11
CA ARG A 6 27.27 -15.40 -16.52
C ARG A 6 27.37 -16.90 -16.74
N GLU A 7 28.29 -17.55 -16.06
CA GLU A 7 28.60 -18.97 -16.24
C GLU A 7 27.73 -19.91 -15.38
N THR A 8 27.01 -19.40 -14.38
CA THR A 8 26.17 -20.27 -13.54
C THR A 8 24.84 -20.59 -14.23
N ASP A 9 24.50 -21.88 -14.27
CA ASP A 9 23.18 -22.36 -14.69
C ASP A 9 22.17 -22.43 -13.52
N SER A 10 22.65 -22.22 -12.29
CA SER A 10 21.79 -22.21 -11.10
C SER A 10 21.07 -20.86 -10.98
N VAL A 11 19.74 -20.91 -11.09
CA VAL A 11 18.85 -19.74 -10.88
C VAL A 11 19.07 -19.13 -9.50
N VAL A 12 19.23 -19.97 -8.46
CA VAL A 12 19.45 -19.53 -7.07
C VAL A 12 20.76 -18.73 -6.94
N VAL A 13 21.85 -19.25 -7.51
CA VAL A 13 23.15 -18.54 -7.47
C VAL A 13 23.07 -17.25 -8.28
N ARG A 14 22.32 -17.23 -9.38
CA ARG A 14 22.11 -16.04 -10.19
C ARG A 14 21.31 -14.98 -9.42
N GLU A 15 20.25 -15.36 -8.71
CA GLU A 15 19.46 -14.46 -7.85
C GLU A 15 20.28 -13.90 -6.68
N GLU A 16 21.09 -14.72 -6.01
CA GLU A 16 22.00 -14.24 -4.95
C GLU A 16 23.01 -13.22 -5.48
N LEU A 17 23.61 -13.52 -6.63
CA LEU A 17 24.58 -12.62 -7.27
C LEU A 17 23.93 -11.36 -7.86
N ALA A 18 22.65 -11.41 -8.26
CA ALA A 18 21.91 -10.27 -8.76
C ALA A 18 21.77 -9.15 -7.71
N ARG A 19 21.70 -9.51 -6.42
CA ARG A 19 21.60 -8.54 -5.30
C ARG A 19 22.78 -7.59 -5.19
N TYR A 20 23.93 -7.95 -5.77
CA TYR A 20 25.15 -7.14 -5.77
C TYR A 20 25.35 -6.38 -7.08
N ARG A 21 24.33 -6.32 -7.94
CA ARG A 21 24.39 -5.64 -9.24
C ARG A 21 23.32 -4.55 -9.28
N SER A 22 23.73 -3.36 -9.67
CA SER A 22 22.80 -2.31 -10.05
C SER A 22 22.44 -2.43 -11.55
N SER A 23 21.20 -2.07 -11.87
CA SER A 23 20.79 -1.89 -13.26
C SER A 23 21.44 -0.62 -13.80
N GLN A 24 22.01 -0.69 -15.00
CA GLN A 24 22.67 0.44 -15.67
C GLN A 24 22.13 0.57 -17.09
N PRO A 25 22.02 1.79 -17.64
CA PRO A 25 21.69 1.97 -19.04
C PRO A 25 22.64 1.19 -19.94
N CYS A 26 22.09 0.48 -20.93
CA CYS A 26 22.89 -0.23 -21.92
C CYS A 26 23.79 0.75 -22.68
N THR A 27 25.08 0.43 -22.82
CA THR A 27 26.08 1.28 -23.48
C THR A 27 25.77 1.52 -24.96
N ASP A 28 25.16 0.56 -25.64
CA ASP A 28 24.99 0.61 -27.10
C ASP A 28 23.75 1.42 -27.51
N CYS A 29 22.65 1.24 -26.78
CA CYS A 29 21.40 1.95 -27.03
C CYS A 29 21.18 3.15 -26.11
N GLY A 30 22.04 3.36 -25.10
CA GLY A 30 21.88 4.40 -24.09
C GLY A 30 20.62 4.22 -23.24
N GLY A 31 20.12 2.98 -23.11
CA GLY A 31 18.85 2.69 -22.41
C GLY A 31 17.58 2.84 -23.25
N THR A 32 17.66 3.30 -24.50
CA THR A 32 16.49 3.47 -25.39
C THR A 32 15.82 2.17 -25.84
N ARG A 33 16.49 1.02 -25.64
CA ARG A 33 16.05 -0.34 -26.04
C ARG A 33 15.87 -0.56 -27.56
N LEU A 34 16.26 0.42 -28.39
CA LEU A 34 16.10 0.38 -29.83
C LEU A 34 17.44 0.27 -30.57
N CYS A 35 17.42 -0.37 -31.74
CA CYS A 35 18.58 -0.38 -32.65
C CYS A 35 18.91 1.03 -33.15
N ARG A 36 20.11 1.20 -33.73
CA ARG A 36 20.59 2.51 -34.20
C ARG A 36 19.68 3.09 -35.28
N GLU A 37 19.24 2.27 -36.22
CA GLU A 37 18.40 2.65 -37.37
C GLU A 37 17.05 3.19 -36.89
N ALA A 38 16.39 2.48 -35.97
CA ALA A 38 15.10 2.89 -35.41
C ALA A 38 15.17 4.24 -34.68
N ARG A 39 16.29 4.55 -34.03
CA ARG A 39 16.51 5.85 -33.35
C ARG A 39 16.58 7.05 -34.29
N HIS A 40 16.82 6.83 -35.59
CA HIS A 40 16.91 7.91 -36.58
C HIS A 40 15.58 8.16 -37.31
N VAL A 41 14.56 7.34 -37.07
CA VAL A 41 13.21 7.54 -37.62
C VAL A 41 12.47 8.58 -36.76
N LYS A 42 12.11 9.70 -37.37
CA LYS A 42 11.43 10.82 -36.70
C LYS A 42 10.01 11.03 -37.23
N VAL A 43 9.11 11.43 -36.33
CA VAL A 43 7.73 11.83 -36.62
C VAL A 43 7.62 13.34 -36.44
N GLY A 44 6.79 14.00 -37.26
CA GLY A 44 6.62 15.46 -37.28
C GLY A 44 7.56 16.20 -38.23
N ASP A 45 7.17 17.42 -38.59
CA ASP A 45 7.91 18.25 -39.54
C ASP A 45 8.77 19.31 -38.81
N GLY A 46 9.92 19.67 -39.41
CA GLY A 46 10.79 20.76 -38.93
C GLY A 46 11.23 20.60 -37.47
N ALA A 47 10.96 21.61 -36.64
CA ALA A 47 11.34 21.64 -35.22
C ALA A 47 10.56 20.64 -34.35
N GLN A 48 9.44 20.09 -34.84
CA GLN A 48 8.66 19.07 -34.15
C GLN A 48 9.12 17.63 -34.46
N ALA A 49 10.16 17.46 -35.28
CA ALA A 49 10.68 16.14 -35.65
C ALA A 49 11.31 15.44 -34.43
N ARG A 50 10.60 14.45 -33.87
CA ARG A 50 11.02 13.66 -32.70
C ARG A 50 11.15 12.18 -33.06
N ALA A 51 12.20 11.54 -32.58
CA ALA A 51 12.33 10.09 -32.64
C ALA A 51 11.41 9.42 -31.61
N ILE A 52 11.03 8.17 -31.85
CA ILE A 52 10.10 7.43 -30.98
C ILE A 52 10.55 7.40 -29.51
N TYR A 53 11.84 7.21 -29.24
CA TYR A 53 12.35 7.18 -27.87
C TYR A 53 12.25 8.54 -27.18
N GLU A 54 12.39 9.65 -27.90
CA GLU A 54 12.20 11.01 -27.33
C GLU A 54 10.76 11.20 -26.88
N VAL A 55 9.80 10.74 -27.68
CA VAL A 55 8.37 10.75 -27.32
C VAL A 55 8.11 9.81 -26.14
N SER A 56 8.79 8.65 -26.08
CA SER A 56 8.62 7.69 -25.00
C SER A 56 9.18 8.15 -23.65
N HIS A 57 10.29 8.90 -23.66
CA HIS A 57 10.89 9.48 -22.45
C HIS A 57 10.13 10.71 -21.93
N ALA A 58 9.36 11.37 -22.80
CA ALA A 58 8.52 12.49 -22.41
C ALA A 58 7.43 12.03 -21.43
N THR A 59 7.01 12.94 -20.56
CA THR A 59 5.86 12.70 -19.69
C THR A 59 4.57 12.55 -20.51
N LEU A 60 3.56 11.88 -19.96
CA LEU A 60 2.26 11.71 -20.61
C LEU A 60 1.59 13.05 -20.95
N ARG A 61 1.84 14.10 -20.15
CA ARG A 61 1.44 15.47 -20.47
C ARG A 61 2.15 16.00 -21.71
N GLU A 62 3.48 15.96 -21.72
CA GLU A 62 4.29 16.47 -22.84
C GLU A 62 4.00 15.69 -24.13
N ALA A 63 3.82 14.38 -24.04
CA ALA A 63 3.42 13.54 -25.17
C ALA A 63 2.04 13.94 -25.69
N PHE A 64 1.07 14.20 -24.80
CA PHE A 64 -0.26 14.67 -25.19
C PHE A 64 -0.19 16.02 -25.91
N ASP A 65 0.56 16.97 -25.37
CA ASP A 65 0.75 18.30 -25.97
C ASP A 65 1.44 18.19 -27.34
N TYR A 66 2.43 17.29 -27.45
CA TYR A 66 3.10 16.99 -28.71
C TYR A 66 2.14 16.49 -29.78
N PHE A 67 1.36 15.43 -29.51
CA PHE A 67 0.42 14.88 -30.49
C PHE A 67 -0.76 15.81 -30.78
N SER A 68 -1.18 16.64 -29.83
CA SER A 68 -2.25 17.62 -30.01
C SER A 68 -1.84 18.79 -30.92
N THR A 69 -0.55 19.11 -30.94
CA THR A 69 0.01 20.22 -31.75
C THR A 69 0.84 19.74 -32.94
N LEU A 70 0.89 18.43 -33.18
CA LEU A 70 1.72 17.81 -34.20
C LEU A 70 1.26 18.23 -35.60
N LYS A 71 2.16 18.87 -36.34
CA LYS A 71 1.93 19.20 -37.74
C LYS A 71 2.63 18.20 -38.64
N MET A 72 1.88 17.70 -39.61
CA MET A 72 2.36 16.84 -40.68
C MET A 72 1.78 17.35 -42.00
N SER A 73 2.54 17.22 -43.09
CA SER A 73 2.14 17.70 -44.41
C SER A 73 2.05 16.56 -45.45
N GLY A 74 1.19 16.76 -46.46
CA GLY A 74 1.00 15.84 -47.59
C GLY A 74 0.34 14.50 -47.22
N ALA A 75 0.55 13.48 -48.05
CA ALA A 75 -0.09 12.16 -47.91
C ALA A 75 0.18 11.47 -46.56
N LYS A 76 1.32 11.78 -45.91
CA LYS A 76 1.64 11.23 -44.59
C LYS A 76 0.67 11.72 -43.51
N ALA A 77 0.19 12.96 -43.61
CA ALA A 77 -0.75 13.53 -42.66
C ALA A 77 -2.11 12.83 -42.74
N GLU A 78 -2.62 12.59 -43.96
CA GLU A 78 -3.90 11.91 -44.17
C GLU A 78 -3.90 10.47 -43.64
N ILE A 79 -2.79 9.74 -43.83
CA ILE A 79 -2.64 8.37 -43.30
C ILE A 79 -2.54 8.38 -41.78
N ALA A 80 -1.79 9.34 -41.21
CA ALA A 80 -1.51 9.39 -39.78
C ALA A 80 -2.65 9.98 -38.95
N ASP A 81 -3.56 10.79 -39.53
CA ASP A 81 -4.60 11.54 -38.80
C ASP A 81 -5.41 10.66 -37.83
N LYS A 82 -5.90 9.51 -38.29
CA LYS A 82 -6.65 8.57 -37.42
C LYS A 82 -5.81 8.03 -36.26
N VAL A 83 -4.55 7.71 -36.52
CA VAL A 83 -3.63 7.17 -35.52
C VAL A 83 -3.22 8.24 -34.50
N VAL A 84 -2.94 9.46 -34.95
CA VAL A 84 -2.59 10.59 -34.09
C VAL A 84 -3.77 10.96 -33.18
N ARG A 85 -5.00 10.98 -33.71
CA ARG A 85 -6.20 11.20 -32.89
C ARG A 85 -6.39 10.11 -31.84
N GLU A 86 -6.21 8.84 -32.21
CA GLU A 86 -6.32 7.72 -31.28
C GLU A 86 -5.26 7.81 -30.16
N ILE A 87 -4.01 8.12 -30.50
CA ILE A 87 -2.93 8.33 -29.53
C ILE A 87 -3.27 9.50 -28.61
N GLY A 88 -3.69 10.64 -29.16
CA GLY A 88 -4.09 11.81 -28.40
C GLY A 88 -5.23 11.51 -27.43
N SER A 89 -6.23 10.74 -27.85
CA SER A 89 -7.34 10.32 -26.99
C SER A 89 -6.86 9.44 -25.83
N ARG A 90 -5.99 8.45 -26.09
CA ARG A 90 -5.45 7.57 -25.03
C ARG A 90 -4.59 8.33 -24.03
N LEU A 91 -3.75 9.24 -24.51
CA LEU A 91 -2.93 10.11 -23.66
C LEU A 91 -3.80 11.04 -22.81
N LYS A 92 -4.89 11.56 -23.38
CA LYS A 92 -5.88 12.35 -22.62
C LYS A 92 -6.46 11.54 -21.47
N PHE A 93 -6.93 10.31 -21.72
CA PHE A 93 -7.50 9.48 -20.66
C PHE A 93 -6.50 9.18 -19.54
N LEU A 94 -5.24 8.90 -19.87
CA LEU A 94 -4.20 8.72 -18.86
C LEU A 94 -3.94 10.00 -18.04
N ASN A 95 -4.00 11.16 -18.68
CA ASN A 95 -3.87 12.45 -17.98
C ASN A 95 -5.09 12.76 -17.10
N ASP A 96 -6.30 12.43 -17.55
CA ASP A 96 -7.56 12.65 -16.83
C ASP A 96 -7.62 11.81 -15.53
N VAL A 97 -7.04 10.60 -15.53
CA VAL A 97 -6.87 9.78 -14.31
C VAL A 97 -5.63 10.19 -13.48
N GLY A 98 -5.03 11.35 -13.73
CA GLY A 98 -3.97 11.91 -12.89
C GLY A 98 -2.58 11.27 -13.06
N LEU A 99 -2.32 10.56 -14.16
CA LEU A 99 -1.01 9.93 -14.42
C LEU A 99 -0.07 10.79 -15.26
N ASN A 100 -0.39 12.08 -15.42
CA ASN A 100 0.27 13.00 -16.34
C ASN A 100 1.78 13.19 -16.13
N TYR A 101 2.31 12.75 -14.99
CA TYR A 101 3.72 12.84 -14.62
C TYR A 101 4.55 11.60 -14.99
N LEU A 102 3.91 10.48 -15.37
CA LEU A 102 4.60 9.28 -15.82
C LEU A 102 5.18 9.47 -17.22
N SER A 103 6.26 8.77 -17.55
CA SER A 103 6.73 8.61 -18.93
C SER A 103 6.16 7.33 -19.54
N LEU A 104 6.10 7.25 -20.87
CA LEU A 104 5.60 6.07 -21.60
C LEU A 104 6.55 4.87 -21.49
N ASP A 105 7.84 5.11 -21.26
CA ASP A 105 8.87 4.09 -21.10
C ASP A 105 9.10 3.64 -19.65
N ARG A 106 8.34 4.18 -18.69
CA ARG A 106 8.41 3.76 -17.30
C ARG A 106 8.11 2.27 -17.18
N SER A 107 8.94 1.57 -16.40
CA SER A 107 8.77 0.12 -16.18
C SER A 107 7.45 -0.16 -15.47
N ALA A 108 6.72 -1.17 -15.91
CA ALA A 108 5.51 -1.63 -15.23
C ALA A 108 5.81 -2.13 -13.80
N GLU A 109 7.03 -2.60 -13.55
CA GLU A 109 7.48 -3.09 -12.23
C GLU A 109 7.67 -1.97 -11.21
N SER A 110 7.85 -0.71 -11.65
CA SER A 110 8.05 0.44 -10.77
C SER A 110 6.77 1.27 -10.57
N LEU A 111 5.63 0.77 -11.02
CA LEU A 111 4.35 1.40 -10.81
C LEU A 111 3.79 1.02 -9.43
N SER A 112 3.18 1.98 -8.74
CA SER A 112 2.38 1.67 -7.56
C SER A 112 1.10 0.90 -7.94
N GLY A 113 0.46 0.25 -6.96
CA GLY A 113 -0.83 -0.43 -7.18
C GLY A 113 -1.89 0.51 -7.77
N GLY A 114 -2.02 1.71 -7.20
CA GLY A 114 -2.93 2.74 -7.69
C GLY A 114 -2.56 3.26 -9.09
N GLU A 115 -1.26 3.43 -9.40
CA GLU A 115 -0.83 3.80 -10.76
C GLU A 115 -1.23 2.72 -11.78
N ALA A 116 -0.95 1.45 -11.50
CA ALA A 116 -1.29 0.34 -12.38
C ALA A 116 -2.82 0.20 -12.58
N GLN A 117 -3.59 0.38 -11.51
CA GLN A 117 -5.05 0.37 -11.56
C GLN A 117 -5.60 1.51 -12.43
N ARG A 118 -5.07 2.73 -12.30
CA ARG A 118 -5.49 3.87 -13.10
C ARG A 118 -5.11 3.73 -14.58
N ILE A 119 -3.96 3.13 -14.90
CA ILE A 119 -3.62 2.76 -16.29
C ILE A 119 -4.65 1.80 -16.87
N ARG A 120 -5.06 0.79 -16.08
CA ARG A 120 -6.10 -0.16 -16.49
C ARG A 120 -7.43 0.55 -16.73
N LEU A 121 -7.84 1.45 -15.82
CA LEU A 121 -9.06 2.25 -15.96
C LEU A 121 -9.03 3.11 -17.23
N ALA A 122 -7.96 3.87 -17.47
CA ALA A 122 -7.79 4.67 -18.68
C ALA A 122 -7.86 3.82 -19.96
N SER A 123 -7.27 2.62 -19.93
CA SER A 123 -7.32 1.67 -21.04
C SER A 123 -8.74 1.15 -21.30
N GLN A 124 -9.54 0.96 -20.25
CA GLN A 124 -10.95 0.55 -20.39
C GLN A 124 -11.81 1.68 -20.94
N ILE A 125 -11.63 2.92 -20.49
CA ILE A 125 -12.37 4.07 -21.03
C ILE A 125 -12.05 4.27 -22.51
N GLY A 126 -10.77 4.14 -22.88
CA GLY A 126 -10.33 4.22 -24.28
C GLY A 126 -10.85 3.11 -25.18
N SER A 127 -11.41 2.03 -24.65
CA SER A 127 -12.03 0.97 -25.46
C SER A 127 -13.41 1.36 -26.00
N GLY A 128 -14.06 2.37 -25.42
CA GLY A 128 -15.39 2.84 -25.85
C GLY A 128 -16.50 1.78 -25.72
N LEU A 129 -16.31 0.78 -24.85
CA LEU A 129 -17.31 -0.26 -24.62
C LEU A 129 -18.57 0.32 -23.96
N THR A 130 -19.72 -0.23 -24.33
CA THR A 130 -21.04 0.11 -23.77
C THR A 130 -21.75 -1.16 -23.32
N GLY A 131 -22.66 -1.06 -22.34
CA GLY A 131 -23.34 -2.21 -21.75
C GLY A 131 -22.46 -3.10 -20.86
N VAL A 132 -21.30 -2.59 -20.41
CA VAL A 132 -20.38 -3.30 -19.52
C VAL A 132 -20.65 -2.91 -18.07
N MET A 133 -20.52 -3.88 -17.16
CA MET A 133 -20.48 -3.62 -15.72
C MET A 133 -19.02 -3.58 -15.25
N TYR A 134 -18.54 -2.40 -14.89
CA TYR A 134 -17.23 -2.21 -14.30
C TYR A 134 -17.32 -2.35 -12.78
N VAL A 135 -16.51 -3.23 -12.21
CA VAL A 135 -16.34 -3.35 -10.76
C VAL A 135 -14.95 -2.85 -10.41
N LEU A 136 -14.87 -1.75 -9.66
CA LEU A 136 -13.63 -1.11 -9.25
C LEU A 136 -13.47 -1.23 -7.74
N ASP A 137 -12.24 -1.56 -7.34
CA ASP A 137 -11.84 -1.71 -5.94
C ASP A 137 -10.96 -0.53 -5.54
N GLU A 138 -11.54 0.47 -4.87
CA GLU A 138 -10.87 1.67 -4.36
C GLU A 138 -9.99 2.42 -5.38
N PRO A 139 -10.55 2.97 -6.47
CA PRO A 139 -9.77 3.66 -7.49
C PRO A 139 -9.09 4.96 -6.99
N SER A 140 -9.46 5.49 -5.82
CA SER A 140 -8.83 6.66 -5.20
C SER A 140 -7.49 6.35 -4.51
N ILE A 141 -7.06 5.08 -4.40
CA ILE A 141 -5.82 4.70 -3.72
C ILE A 141 -4.60 5.48 -4.25
N GLY A 142 -3.82 6.04 -3.31
CA GLY A 142 -2.60 6.81 -3.61
C GLY A 142 -2.85 8.06 -4.45
N LEU A 143 -4.10 8.56 -4.47
CA LEU A 143 -4.50 9.78 -5.17
C LEU A 143 -4.63 10.91 -4.16
N HIS A 144 -4.10 12.08 -4.52
CA HIS A 144 -4.27 13.29 -3.72
C HIS A 144 -5.68 13.88 -3.91
N GLN A 145 -6.27 14.51 -2.88
CA GLN A 145 -7.65 15.03 -2.94
C GLN A 145 -7.94 15.92 -4.16
N ARG A 146 -6.95 16.72 -4.56
CA ARG A 146 -6.98 17.53 -5.79
C ARG A 146 -7.35 16.76 -7.05
N ASP A 147 -6.86 15.55 -7.20
CA ASP A 147 -7.05 14.74 -8.41
C ASP A 147 -8.28 13.82 -8.29
N ASN A 148 -8.88 13.72 -7.11
CA ASN A 148 -10.07 12.91 -6.84
C ASN A 148 -11.30 13.41 -7.63
N ASP A 149 -11.52 14.72 -7.71
CA ASP A 149 -12.59 15.32 -8.52
C ASP A 149 -12.52 14.90 -10.00
N ARG A 150 -11.30 14.75 -10.55
CA ARG A 150 -11.10 14.31 -11.93
C ARG A 150 -11.44 12.84 -12.11
N LEU A 151 -11.06 12.00 -11.14
CA LEU A 151 -11.42 10.60 -11.13
C LEU A 151 -12.94 10.42 -11.08
N ILE A 152 -13.63 11.14 -10.18
CA ILE A 152 -15.10 11.15 -10.10
C ILE A 152 -15.72 11.55 -11.44
N GLY A 153 -15.23 12.63 -12.07
CA GLY A 153 -15.69 13.06 -13.39
C GLY A 153 -15.49 11.99 -14.47
N THR A 154 -14.38 11.27 -14.42
CA THR A 154 -14.04 10.18 -15.34
C THR A 154 -14.96 8.97 -15.15
N LEU A 155 -15.27 8.60 -13.90
CA LEU A 155 -16.19 7.51 -13.58
C LEU A 155 -17.64 7.84 -13.98
N LYS A 156 -18.07 9.09 -13.79
CA LYS A 156 -19.36 9.59 -14.29
C LYS A 156 -19.42 9.51 -15.81
N HIS A 157 -18.35 9.91 -16.51
CA HIS A 157 -18.29 9.75 -17.96
C HIS A 157 -18.40 8.28 -18.40
N LEU A 158 -17.69 7.36 -17.72
CA LEU A 158 -17.76 5.92 -18.00
C LEU A 158 -19.18 5.36 -17.83
N ARG A 159 -19.91 5.83 -16.81
CA ARG A 159 -21.34 5.53 -16.62
C ARG A 159 -22.19 6.12 -17.74
N ASP A 160 -22.01 7.40 -18.05
CA ASP A 160 -22.85 8.16 -18.98
C ASP A 160 -22.77 7.67 -20.43
N ILE A 161 -21.69 7.00 -20.82
CA ILE A 161 -21.58 6.33 -22.13
C ILE A 161 -22.39 5.00 -22.20
N GLY A 162 -23.14 4.65 -21.15
CA GLY A 162 -24.05 3.50 -21.14
C GLY A 162 -23.50 2.27 -20.43
N ASN A 163 -22.66 2.45 -19.41
CA ASN A 163 -22.13 1.37 -18.57
C ASN A 163 -22.65 1.47 -17.13
N SER A 164 -22.56 0.36 -16.40
CA SER A 164 -22.76 0.35 -14.95
C SER A 164 -21.40 0.36 -14.26
N VAL A 165 -21.23 1.24 -13.27
CA VAL A 165 -19.97 1.39 -12.54
C VAL A 165 -20.23 1.11 -11.06
N LEU A 166 -19.76 -0.04 -10.57
CA LEU A 166 -19.81 -0.42 -9.16
C LEU A 166 -18.43 -0.15 -8.56
N VAL A 167 -18.38 0.70 -7.53
CA VAL A 167 -17.13 1.10 -6.88
C VAL A 167 -17.19 0.72 -5.41
N VAL A 168 -16.19 -0.01 -4.93
CA VAL A 168 -15.92 -0.18 -3.50
C VAL A 168 -15.03 0.99 -3.09
N GLU A 169 -15.49 1.82 -2.16
CA GLU A 169 -14.78 3.03 -1.76
C GLU A 169 -15.02 3.39 -0.30
N HIS A 170 -14.09 4.18 0.23
CA HIS A 170 -14.15 4.76 1.56
C HIS A 170 -14.00 6.29 1.55
N ASP A 171 -13.63 6.89 0.41
CA ASP A 171 -13.54 8.33 0.26
C ASP A 171 -14.90 9.03 0.30
N GLU A 172 -14.99 10.10 1.10
CA GLU A 172 -16.23 10.86 1.33
C GLU A 172 -16.75 11.53 0.05
N ASP A 173 -15.86 12.13 -0.75
CA ASP A 173 -16.25 12.86 -1.97
C ASP A 173 -16.84 11.90 -3.01
N MET A 174 -16.27 10.70 -3.14
CA MET A 174 -16.81 9.65 -4.01
C MET A 174 -18.18 9.15 -3.53
N ILE A 175 -18.33 8.88 -2.22
CA ILE A 175 -19.60 8.43 -1.64
C ILE A 175 -20.70 9.49 -1.88
N ARG A 176 -20.38 10.77 -1.66
CA ARG A 176 -21.32 11.88 -1.90
C ARG A 176 -21.64 12.08 -3.38
N ALA A 177 -20.71 11.76 -4.27
CA ALA A 177 -20.89 11.91 -5.72
C ALA A 177 -21.63 10.74 -6.38
N ALA A 178 -21.80 9.61 -5.67
CA ALA A 178 -22.46 8.41 -6.17
C ALA A 178 -23.97 8.60 -6.34
N ASP A 179 -24.53 8.00 -7.40
CA ASP A 179 -25.98 8.02 -7.63
C ASP A 179 -26.72 7.10 -6.64
N HIS A 180 -26.04 6.03 -6.22
CA HIS A 180 -26.55 5.04 -5.28
C HIS A 180 -25.40 4.50 -4.42
N VAL A 181 -25.62 4.44 -3.11
CA VAL A 181 -24.68 3.99 -2.10
C VAL A 181 -25.29 2.77 -1.40
N ILE A 182 -24.50 1.72 -1.23
CA ILE A 182 -24.85 0.53 -0.45
C ILE A 182 -23.85 0.45 0.71
N ASP A 183 -24.31 0.68 1.93
CA ASP A 183 -23.50 0.56 3.13
C ASP A 183 -23.57 -0.88 3.67
N MET A 184 -22.39 -1.46 3.93
CA MET A 184 -22.21 -2.83 4.40
C MET A 184 -21.69 -2.82 5.84
N GLY A 185 -22.28 -3.62 6.72
CA GLY A 185 -21.90 -3.64 8.13
C GLY A 185 -22.66 -4.65 8.98
N PRO A 186 -22.81 -4.42 10.30
CA PRO A 186 -22.27 -3.28 11.09
C PRO A 186 -20.77 -3.37 11.42
N GLY A 187 -20.12 -4.50 11.13
CA GLY A 187 -18.68 -4.70 11.31
C GLY A 187 -18.09 -5.60 10.25
N ALA A 188 -16.86 -6.07 10.45
CA ALA A 188 -16.16 -6.93 9.49
C ALA A 188 -16.34 -8.43 9.79
N GLY A 189 -16.09 -9.27 8.77
CA GLY A 189 -16.17 -10.73 8.82
C GLY A 189 -17.50 -11.25 9.38
N VAL A 190 -17.44 -12.03 10.47
CA VAL A 190 -18.63 -12.69 11.05
C VAL A 190 -19.66 -11.70 11.61
N HIS A 191 -19.25 -10.47 11.90
CA HIS A 191 -20.11 -9.39 12.40
C HIS A 191 -20.70 -8.53 11.29
N GLY A 192 -20.30 -8.80 10.03
CA GLY A 192 -20.71 -8.06 8.84
C GLY A 192 -21.65 -8.82 7.91
N GLY A 193 -21.53 -8.50 6.62
CA GLY A 193 -22.26 -9.19 5.55
C GLY A 193 -23.75 -8.81 5.46
N ARG A 194 -24.14 -7.67 6.03
CA ARG A 194 -25.51 -7.14 5.97
C ARG A 194 -25.51 -5.76 5.33
N VAL A 195 -26.56 -5.47 4.57
CA VAL A 195 -26.82 -4.11 4.07
C VAL A 195 -27.42 -3.30 5.21
N MET A 196 -26.72 -2.26 5.63
CA MET A 196 -27.13 -1.38 6.73
C MET A 196 -28.04 -0.26 6.23
N ALA A 197 -27.70 0.29 5.06
CA ALA A 197 -28.44 1.32 4.36
C ALA A 197 -28.21 1.17 2.86
N GLN A 198 -29.20 1.53 2.05
CA GLN A 198 -29.05 1.63 0.59
C GLN A 198 -29.94 2.78 0.08
N GLY A 199 -29.43 3.55 -0.88
CA GLY A 199 -30.13 4.75 -1.36
C GLY A 199 -29.16 5.79 -1.87
N THR A 200 -29.56 7.06 -1.83
CA THR A 200 -28.67 8.20 -2.05
C THR A 200 -27.73 8.39 -0.85
N ALA A 201 -26.62 9.12 -1.03
CA ALA A 201 -25.71 9.45 0.06
C ALA A 201 -26.42 10.14 1.25
N ALA A 202 -27.41 11.01 0.96
CA ALA A 202 -28.20 11.68 1.99
C ALA A 202 -29.10 10.72 2.79
N GLU A 203 -29.65 9.67 2.15
CA GLU A 203 -30.45 8.64 2.84
C GLU A 203 -29.57 7.74 3.73
N VAL A 204 -28.36 7.42 3.27
CA VAL A 204 -27.37 6.70 4.08
C VAL A 204 -26.92 7.56 5.27
N GLU A 205 -26.63 8.85 5.05
CA GLU A 205 -26.28 9.82 6.09
C GLU A 205 -27.37 9.94 7.17
N ALA A 206 -28.64 9.92 6.77
CA ALA A 206 -29.77 9.98 7.69
C ALA A 206 -30.03 8.68 8.46
N THR A 207 -29.36 7.57 8.12
CA THR A 207 -29.60 6.25 8.74
C THR A 207 -28.76 6.07 10.01
N PRO A 208 -29.35 6.08 11.22
CA PRO A 208 -28.56 6.06 12.46
C PRO A 208 -27.79 4.76 12.71
N ALA A 209 -28.23 3.64 12.11
CA ALA A 209 -27.55 2.34 12.24
C ALA A 209 -26.32 2.20 11.33
N SER A 210 -26.17 3.07 10.33
CA SER A 210 -25.03 3.08 9.40
C SER A 210 -23.83 3.73 10.08
N VAL A 211 -22.72 3.00 10.22
CA VAL A 211 -21.49 3.59 10.75
C VAL A 211 -20.97 4.65 9.77
N THR A 212 -21.00 4.36 8.46
CA THR A 212 -20.65 5.32 7.41
C THR A 212 -21.53 6.57 7.48
N GLY A 213 -22.86 6.42 7.62
CA GLY A 213 -23.79 7.54 7.79
C GLY A 213 -23.51 8.40 9.03
N GLN A 214 -23.07 7.78 10.13
CA GLN A 214 -22.64 8.52 11.32
C GLN A 214 -21.38 9.38 11.08
N TYR A 215 -20.45 8.92 10.24
CA TYR A 215 -19.28 9.74 9.85
C TYR A 215 -19.67 10.84 8.85
N LEU A 216 -20.50 10.52 7.84
CA LEU A 216 -20.97 11.51 6.86
C LEU A 216 -21.78 12.65 7.49
N SER A 217 -22.58 12.34 8.51
CA SER A 217 -23.38 13.34 9.26
C SER A 217 -22.56 14.12 10.29
N GLY A 218 -21.31 13.71 10.56
CA GLY A 218 -20.48 14.26 11.62
C GLY A 218 -20.86 13.81 13.04
N THR A 219 -21.85 12.91 13.20
CA THR A 219 -22.20 12.30 14.50
C THR A 219 -21.00 11.58 15.12
N ARG A 220 -20.21 10.91 14.28
CA ARG A 220 -18.86 10.45 14.60
C ARG A 220 -17.86 11.22 13.74
N SER A 221 -16.69 11.47 14.29
CA SER A 221 -15.59 12.06 13.54
C SER A 221 -14.27 11.68 14.20
N ILE A 222 -13.20 11.69 13.41
CA ILE A 222 -11.84 11.59 13.96
C ILE A 222 -11.50 12.95 14.54
N ALA A 223 -11.47 13.02 15.87
CA ALA A 223 -11.23 14.25 16.61
C ALA A 223 -9.79 14.74 16.40
N MET A 224 -9.64 16.05 16.26
CA MET A 224 -8.32 16.67 16.29
C MET A 224 -7.72 16.59 17.70
N PRO A 225 -6.39 16.42 17.84
CA PRO A 225 -5.73 16.52 19.13
C PRO A 225 -5.96 17.91 19.73
N GLN A 226 -6.38 18.00 21.00
CA GLN A 226 -6.56 19.28 21.68
C GLN A 226 -5.25 20.04 21.88
N ARG A 227 -4.14 19.29 21.98
CA ARG A 227 -2.76 19.80 21.99
C ARG A 227 -1.92 18.86 21.14
N ARG A 228 -1.08 19.43 20.28
CA ARG A 228 -0.03 18.69 19.56
C ARG A 228 1.25 18.71 20.39
N HIS A 229 2.08 17.70 20.20
CA HIS A 229 3.43 17.74 20.76
C HIS A 229 4.27 18.70 19.94
N ALA A 230 4.69 19.82 20.52
CA ALA A 230 5.53 20.77 19.79
C ALA A 230 7.01 20.36 19.90
N LEU A 231 7.75 20.55 18.80
CA LEU A 231 9.22 20.45 18.83
C LEU A 231 9.82 21.39 19.90
N ALA A 232 9.20 22.55 20.10
CA ALA A 232 9.62 23.54 21.10
C ALA A 232 9.37 23.10 22.56
N ASP A 233 8.50 22.11 22.79
CA ASP A 233 8.23 21.57 24.12
C ASP A 233 9.31 20.55 24.55
N GLN A 234 10.20 20.14 23.64
CA GLN A 234 11.32 19.26 23.93
C GLN A 234 12.48 20.05 24.56
N THR A 235 13.00 19.56 25.68
CA THR A 235 14.13 20.19 26.41
C THR A 235 15.39 20.30 25.53
N GLU A 236 15.61 19.31 24.66
CA GLU A 236 16.63 19.30 23.61
C GLU A 236 16.00 18.76 22.32
N PRO A 237 15.57 19.62 21.38
CA PRO A 237 14.90 19.18 20.17
C PRO A 237 15.86 18.35 19.30
N GLN A 238 15.55 17.08 19.14
CA GLN A 238 16.31 16.15 18.31
C GLN A 238 15.65 16.04 16.94
N VAL A 239 16.47 16.00 15.89
CA VAL A 239 16.00 15.91 14.50
C VAL A 239 16.78 14.86 13.72
N LEU A 240 16.05 14.11 12.90
CA LEU A 240 16.59 13.27 11.85
C LEU A 240 16.59 14.08 10.56
N ARG A 241 17.78 14.40 10.04
CA ARG A 241 17.93 15.28 8.87
C ARG A 241 18.37 14.48 7.66
N VAL A 242 17.62 14.60 6.57
CA VAL A 242 18.04 14.17 5.23
C VAL A 242 18.73 15.35 4.56
N VAL A 243 19.92 15.14 4.01
CA VAL A 243 20.70 16.18 3.33
C VAL A 243 20.80 15.88 1.84
N ASN A 244 20.36 16.84 1.02
CA ASN A 244 20.57 16.90 -0.42
C ASN A 244 20.18 15.60 -1.17
N ALA A 245 18.99 15.09 -0.89
CA ALA A 245 18.43 13.93 -1.58
C ALA A 245 18.12 14.25 -3.05
N THR A 246 18.66 13.44 -3.96
CA THR A 246 18.61 13.59 -5.43
C THR A 246 18.12 12.32 -6.15
N GLY A 247 17.63 11.33 -5.40
CA GLY A 247 17.01 10.12 -5.96
C GLY A 247 15.81 10.44 -6.85
N ASN A 248 15.69 9.74 -7.97
CA ASN A 248 14.62 9.89 -8.97
C ASN A 248 14.39 11.37 -9.36
N ASN A 249 13.25 11.95 -8.98
CA ASN A 249 12.88 13.33 -9.33
C ASN A 249 13.19 14.35 -8.21
N LEU A 250 13.81 13.95 -7.09
CA LEU A 250 14.17 14.86 -6.00
C LEU A 250 15.24 15.87 -6.44
N LYS A 251 15.06 17.14 -6.09
CA LYS A 251 15.90 18.27 -6.53
C LYS A 251 16.80 18.78 -5.40
N GLY A 252 17.62 17.89 -4.83
CA GLY A 252 18.54 18.24 -3.74
C GLY A 252 17.79 18.57 -2.45
N VAL A 253 16.84 17.71 -2.08
CA VAL A 253 15.95 17.93 -0.94
C VAL A 253 16.69 17.74 0.38
N SER A 254 16.72 18.78 1.20
CA SER A 254 17.16 18.71 2.60
C SER A 254 15.96 18.98 3.51
N VAL A 255 15.69 18.08 4.45
CA VAL A 255 14.51 18.18 5.33
C VAL A 255 14.76 17.55 6.69
N ASP A 256 14.13 18.13 7.70
CA ASP A 256 14.21 17.70 9.10
C ASP A 256 12.92 16.97 9.51
N VAL A 257 13.10 15.82 10.13
CA VAL A 257 12.05 15.03 10.77
C VAL A 257 12.26 15.09 12.28
N PRO A 258 11.35 15.73 13.05
CA PRO A 258 11.40 15.75 14.51
C PRO A 258 11.40 14.34 15.12
N VAL A 259 12.30 14.10 16.08
CA VAL A 259 12.34 12.85 16.84
C VAL A 259 11.24 12.87 17.92
N GLY A 260 10.59 11.72 18.14
CA GLY A 260 9.52 11.54 19.12
C GLY A 260 8.15 12.07 18.69
N LEU A 261 8.00 12.53 17.45
CA LEU A 261 6.75 13.06 16.91
C LEU A 261 6.15 12.13 15.85
N LEU A 262 4.85 12.30 15.57
CA LEU A 262 4.20 11.75 14.40
C LEU A 262 4.33 12.76 13.25
N THR A 263 5.19 12.44 12.29
CA THR A 263 5.43 13.24 11.08
C THR A 263 4.71 12.64 9.88
N CYS A 264 3.88 13.40 9.20
CA CYS A 264 3.28 13.00 7.93
C CYS A 264 3.99 13.66 6.74
N VAL A 265 4.42 12.84 5.77
CA VAL A 265 4.91 13.27 4.48
C VAL A 265 3.76 13.25 3.48
N THR A 266 3.40 14.42 2.99
CA THR A 266 2.20 14.68 2.18
C THR A 266 2.58 15.25 0.81
N GLY A 267 1.58 15.52 -0.03
CA GLY A 267 1.74 16.10 -1.36
C GLY A 267 1.29 15.19 -2.49
N VAL A 268 1.22 15.73 -3.71
CA VAL A 268 0.57 15.08 -4.86
C VAL A 268 1.25 13.78 -5.32
N SER A 269 0.53 12.92 -6.05
CA SER A 269 1.10 11.68 -6.59
C SER A 269 2.28 11.99 -7.52
N GLY A 270 3.37 11.25 -7.38
CA GLY A 270 4.61 11.51 -8.12
C GLY A 270 5.48 12.67 -7.61
N SER A 271 5.15 13.33 -6.49
CA SER A 271 5.96 14.45 -5.96
C SER A 271 7.32 14.04 -5.38
N GLY A 272 7.54 12.74 -5.14
CA GLY A 272 8.79 12.19 -4.60
C GLY A 272 8.70 11.65 -3.16
N LYS A 273 7.51 11.56 -2.56
CA LYS A 273 7.29 11.07 -1.17
C LYS A 273 7.95 9.71 -0.90
N SER A 274 7.61 8.68 -1.68
CA SER A 274 8.17 7.33 -1.51
C SER A 274 9.68 7.30 -1.74
N THR A 275 10.21 8.11 -2.67
CA THR A 275 11.65 8.20 -2.87
C THR A 275 12.39 8.87 -1.72
N LEU A 276 11.80 9.90 -1.11
CA LEU A 276 12.37 10.54 0.07
C LEU A 276 12.33 9.61 1.29
N VAL A 277 11.19 8.96 1.54
CA VAL A 277 10.95 8.21 2.78
C VAL A 277 11.40 6.75 2.68
N ASN A 278 10.99 6.02 1.65
CA ASN A 278 11.29 4.59 1.52
C ASN A 278 12.66 4.36 0.87
N ASP A 279 12.89 4.97 -0.30
CA ASP A 279 14.09 4.67 -1.09
C ASP A 279 15.34 5.36 -0.52
N THR A 280 15.19 6.52 0.13
CA THR A 280 16.30 7.25 0.76
C THR A 280 16.35 6.99 2.26
N LEU A 281 15.38 7.51 3.03
CA LEU A 281 15.45 7.53 4.49
C LEU A 281 15.45 6.13 5.13
N TYR A 282 14.46 5.29 4.79
CA TYR A 282 14.37 3.92 5.31
C TYR A 282 15.58 3.09 4.88
N ALA A 283 15.94 3.11 3.60
CA ALA A 283 17.05 2.32 3.09
C ALA A 283 18.38 2.66 3.80
N ALA A 284 18.67 3.94 3.99
CA ALA A 284 19.86 4.40 4.70
C ALA A 284 19.82 4.06 6.20
N ALA A 285 18.67 4.24 6.86
CA ALA A 285 18.49 3.84 8.25
C ALA A 285 18.66 2.31 8.44
N ALA A 286 18.07 1.50 7.55
CA ALA A 286 18.18 0.04 7.59
C ALA A 286 19.61 -0.43 7.30
N GLN A 287 20.32 0.23 6.39
CA GLN A 287 21.73 -0.03 6.13
C GLN A 287 22.60 0.29 7.34
N LYS A 288 22.36 1.43 8.02
CA LYS A 288 23.15 1.88 9.18
C LYS A 288 22.87 1.06 10.44
N ILE A 289 21.58 0.84 10.76
CA ILE A 289 21.13 0.22 12.02
C ILE A 289 21.15 -1.32 11.92
N HIS A 290 20.61 -1.88 10.82
CA HIS A 290 20.46 -3.33 10.66
C HIS A 290 21.52 -3.97 9.76
N ARG A 291 22.44 -3.17 9.18
CA ARG A 291 23.42 -3.65 8.18
C ARG A 291 22.76 -4.33 6.98
N ALA A 292 21.58 -3.83 6.59
CA ALA A 292 20.86 -4.31 5.42
C ALA A 292 21.67 -4.07 4.13
N HIS A 293 21.46 -4.91 3.13
CA HIS A 293 22.08 -4.78 1.80
C HIS A 293 21.34 -3.82 0.87
N THR A 294 20.30 -3.14 1.36
CA THR A 294 19.54 -2.17 0.58
C THR A 294 20.43 -0.97 0.25
N GLU A 295 20.51 -0.60 -1.03
CA GLU A 295 21.19 0.62 -1.45
C GLU A 295 20.21 1.80 -1.37
N PRO A 296 20.50 2.83 -0.56
CA PRO A 296 19.67 4.02 -0.55
C PRO A 296 19.79 4.79 -1.86
N ALA A 297 18.70 5.45 -2.27
CA ALA A 297 18.73 6.38 -3.39
C ALA A 297 19.70 7.55 -3.14
N ALA A 298 20.11 8.24 -4.21
CA ALA A 298 21.14 9.26 -4.14
C ALA A 298 20.81 10.36 -3.13
N HIS A 299 21.72 10.60 -2.19
CA HIS A 299 21.67 11.65 -1.17
C HIS A 299 23.10 11.94 -0.68
N GLU A 300 23.30 13.04 0.03
CA GLU A 300 24.61 13.41 0.56
C GLU A 300 24.87 12.77 1.93
N GLU A 301 23.94 12.95 2.88
CA GLU A 301 24.06 12.40 4.22
C GLU A 301 22.68 12.27 4.89
N ILE A 302 22.57 11.36 5.88
CA ILE A 302 21.48 11.35 6.86
C ILE A 302 22.07 11.49 8.27
N GLN A 303 21.67 12.55 8.97
CA GLN A 303 22.14 12.92 10.31
C GLN A 303 21.08 12.61 11.37
N GLY A 304 21.48 12.28 12.60
CA GLY A 304 20.56 12.00 13.72
C GLY A 304 20.07 10.55 13.79
N LEU A 305 20.69 9.62 13.04
CA LEU A 305 20.37 8.19 13.13
C LEU A 305 20.77 7.56 14.46
N GLU A 306 21.71 8.17 15.19
CA GLU A 306 22.15 7.78 16.53
C GLU A 306 21.05 7.88 17.59
N HIS A 307 19.97 8.63 17.32
CA HIS A 307 18.81 8.69 18.21
C HIS A 307 18.02 7.39 18.22
N PHE A 308 18.18 6.53 17.20
CA PHE A 308 17.41 5.30 17.02
C PHE A 308 18.24 4.04 17.24
N ASP A 309 17.65 3.03 17.88
CA ASP A 309 18.23 1.69 18.00
C ASP A 309 17.64 0.70 16.98
N LYS A 310 16.51 1.06 16.38
CA LYS A 310 15.75 0.21 15.48
C LYS A 310 14.99 1.06 14.46
N VAL A 311 14.96 0.58 13.22
CA VAL A 311 14.04 1.08 12.18
C VAL A 311 13.10 -0.04 11.74
N ILE A 312 11.82 0.29 11.57
CA ILE A 312 10.77 -0.60 11.11
C ILE A 312 10.07 0.05 9.92
N ASN A 313 9.96 -0.68 8.81
CA ASN A 313 9.11 -0.30 7.68
C ASN A 313 7.87 -1.19 7.66
N VAL A 314 6.70 -0.56 7.62
CA VAL A 314 5.39 -1.21 7.52
C VAL A 314 4.77 -0.82 6.18
N ASP A 315 5.16 -1.54 5.13
CA ASP A 315 4.69 -1.36 3.77
C ASP A 315 3.48 -2.26 3.45
N GLN A 316 2.84 -2.01 2.31
CA GLN A 316 1.69 -2.76 1.81
C GLN A 316 2.07 -4.10 1.15
N SER A 317 3.35 -4.47 1.14
CA SER A 317 3.77 -5.74 0.55
C SER A 317 3.09 -6.94 1.26
N PRO A 318 2.75 -8.02 0.53
CA PRO A 318 2.10 -9.17 1.15
C PRO A 318 2.97 -9.76 2.27
N ILE A 319 2.38 -10.16 3.40
CA ILE A 319 3.12 -10.87 4.48
C ILE A 319 3.69 -12.22 4.03
N GLY A 320 3.21 -12.74 2.90
CA GLY A 320 3.79 -13.88 2.21
C GLY A 320 3.14 -14.10 0.86
N ARG A 321 3.89 -14.74 -0.06
CA ARG A 321 3.44 -15.04 -1.42
C ARG A 321 2.86 -16.45 -1.58
N THR A 322 2.76 -17.21 -0.49
CA THR A 322 2.28 -18.58 -0.49
C THR A 322 1.18 -18.79 0.57
N PRO A 323 0.31 -19.80 0.40
CA PRO A 323 -0.71 -20.15 1.40
C PRO A 323 -0.16 -20.61 2.77
N ARG A 324 1.15 -20.86 2.86
CA ARG A 324 1.86 -21.26 4.09
C ARG A 324 2.03 -20.10 5.06
N SER A 325 2.18 -18.88 4.54
CA SER A 325 2.17 -17.69 5.38
C SER A 325 0.73 -17.37 5.78
N ASN A 326 0.54 -17.04 7.05
CA ASN A 326 -0.75 -16.65 7.63
C ASN A 326 -0.52 -15.78 8.88
N PRO A 327 -1.55 -15.12 9.43
CA PRO A 327 -1.40 -14.29 10.62
C PRO A 327 -0.72 -15.02 11.78
N ALA A 328 -1.05 -16.29 12.02
CA ALA A 328 -0.47 -17.06 13.12
C ALA A 328 1.03 -17.35 12.96
N THR A 329 1.49 -17.66 11.75
CA THR A 329 2.91 -17.90 11.47
C THR A 329 3.70 -16.60 11.49
N TYR A 330 3.15 -15.53 10.90
CA TYR A 330 3.83 -14.24 10.81
C TYR A 330 4.03 -13.57 12.19
N THR A 331 2.99 -13.56 13.02
CA THR A 331 3.04 -13.00 14.39
C THR A 331 3.77 -13.90 15.39
N GLY A 332 4.16 -15.11 14.97
CA GLY A 332 4.76 -16.12 15.82
C GLY A 332 3.82 -16.64 16.91
N LEU A 333 2.49 -16.58 16.70
CA LEU A 333 1.49 -17.27 17.53
C LEU A 333 1.56 -18.79 17.35
N PHE A 334 1.92 -19.25 16.16
CA PHE A 334 1.81 -20.66 15.81
C PHE A 334 2.77 -21.57 16.57
N THR A 335 3.96 -21.09 16.95
CA THR A 335 4.92 -21.87 17.75
C THR A 335 4.37 -22.24 19.13
N PRO A 336 3.97 -21.27 19.99
CA PRO A 336 3.38 -21.61 21.29
C PRO A 336 2.09 -22.44 21.18
N ILE A 337 1.29 -22.25 20.13
CA ILE A 337 0.11 -23.10 19.88
C ILE A 337 0.54 -24.56 19.65
N ARG A 338 1.55 -24.81 18.82
CA ARG A 338 2.06 -26.17 18.55
C ARG A 338 2.69 -26.82 19.77
N GLU A 339 3.36 -26.03 20.61
CA GLU A 339 3.90 -26.49 21.89
C GLU A 339 2.76 -26.95 22.80
N LEU A 340 1.70 -26.16 22.97
CA LEU A 340 0.52 -26.55 23.76
C LEU A 340 -0.14 -27.85 23.25
N MET A 341 -0.25 -28.02 21.92
CA MET A 341 -0.81 -29.24 21.34
C MET A 341 0.05 -30.48 21.63
N ALA A 342 1.38 -30.34 21.66
CA ALA A 342 2.30 -31.42 21.99
C ALA A 342 2.24 -31.84 23.46
N GLU A 343 1.80 -30.94 24.34
CA GLU A 343 1.67 -31.21 25.77
C GLU A 343 0.39 -31.96 26.16
N VAL A 344 -0.56 -32.12 25.22
CA VAL A 344 -1.81 -32.87 25.46
C VAL A 344 -1.50 -34.36 25.72
N PRO A 345 -2.17 -35.04 26.67
CA PRO A 345 -1.92 -36.45 26.98
C PRO A 345 -1.93 -37.37 25.75
N THR A 346 -2.92 -37.23 24.86
CA THR A 346 -3.01 -38.02 23.62
C THR A 346 -1.85 -37.79 22.66
N ALA A 347 -1.26 -36.58 22.66
CA ALA A 347 -0.08 -36.28 21.86
C ALA A 347 1.17 -36.93 22.48
N ARG A 348 1.34 -36.82 23.80
CA ARG A 348 2.45 -37.43 24.55
C ARG A 348 2.45 -38.96 24.44
N GLU A 349 1.29 -39.60 24.58
CA GLU A 349 1.12 -41.06 24.42
C GLU A 349 1.53 -41.55 23.02
N ARG A 350 1.26 -40.75 21.99
CA ARG A 350 1.60 -41.05 20.59
C ARG A 350 3.02 -40.60 20.19
N GLY A 351 3.79 -40.02 21.11
CA GLY A 351 5.13 -39.50 20.86
C GLY A 351 5.15 -38.29 19.91
N TYR A 352 4.06 -37.51 19.85
CA TYR A 352 3.96 -36.35 18.97
C TYR A 352 4.62 -35.12 19.58
N GLY A 353 5.71 -34.65 18.98
CA GLY A 353 6.29 -33.35 19.30
C GLY A 353 5.64 -32.17 18.55
N PRO A 354 6.07 -30.92 18.79
CA PRO A 354 5.54 -29.73 18.13
C PRO A 354 5.65 -29.74 16.60
N GLY A 355 6.58 -30.54 16.05
CA GLY A 355 6.73 -30.76 14.61
C GLY A 355 5.50 -31.42 13.98
N ARG A 356 4.82 -32.34 14.69
CA ARG A 356 3.61 -33.01 14.18
C ARG A 356 2.50 -32.00 13.85
N PHE A 357 2.39 -30.93 14.63
CA PHE A 357 1.37 -29.89 14.45
C PHE A 357 1.81 -28.75 13.51
N SER A 358 2.97 -28.86 12.86
CA SER A 358 3.40 -27.89 11.85
C SER A 358 2.98 -28.36 10.46
N PHE A 359 2.22 -27.54 9.74
CA PHE A 359 1.87 -27.81 8.34
C PHE A 359 3.07 -27.62 7.39
N ASN A 360 4.18 -27.02 7.85
CA ASN A 360 5.38 -26.78 7.03
C ASN A 360 6.34 -27.98 6.96
N VAL A 361 6.19 -28.97 7.84
CA VAL A 361 7.10 -30.13 7.94
C VAL A 361 6.35 -31.43 7.68
N ALA A 362 7.04 -32.41 7.13
CA ALA A 362 6.50 -33.76 6.95
C ALA A 362 6.20 -34.41 8.30
N GLY A 363 5.16 -35.25 8.35
CA GLY A 363 4.75 -35.98 9.55
C GLY A 363 3.26 -35.87 9.82
N GLY A 364 2.78 -34.69 10.22
CA GLY A 364 1.36 -34.47 10.53
C GLY A 364 0.56 -33.70 9.49
N ARG A 365 1.23 -33.03 8.54
CA ARG A 365 0.57 -32.32 7.44
C ARG A 365 -0.12 -33.29 6.46
N CYS A 366 -1.02 -32.75 5.65
CA CYS A 366 -1.56 -33.47 4.50
C CYS A 366 -0.49 -33.54 3.40
N GLU A 367 -0.14 -34.75 2.97
CA GLU A 367 0.87 -34.96 1.92
C GLU A 367 0.36 -34.61 0.51
N ALA A 368 -0.95 -34.68 0.26
CA ALA A 368 -1.50 -34.34 -1.06
C ALA A 368 -1.29 -32.87 -1.44
N CYS A 369 -1.50 -31.95 -0.49
CA CYS A 369 -1.25 -30.51 -0.69
C CYS A 369 0.02 -30.01 0.01
N GLN A 370 0.86 -30.92 0.51
CA GLN A 370 2.10 -30.59 1.23
C GLN A 370 1.90 -29.54 2.35
N GLY A 371 0.73 -29.54 3.00
CA GLY A 371 0.36 -28.64 4.10
C GLY A 371 -0.25 -27.29 3.68
N ASP A 372 -0.37 -26.99 2.39
CA ASP A 372 -0.93 -25.71 1.92
C ASP A 372 -2.45 -25.62 2.16
N GLY A 373 -3.12 -26.78 2.20
CA GLY A 373 -4.59 -26.89 2.31
C GLY A 373 -5.32 -26.56 1.00
N MET A 374 -4.63 -25.92 0.06
CA MET A 374 -5.12 -25.60 -1.27
C MET A 374 -4.20 -26.24 -2.33
N VAL A 375 -4.72 -26.41 -3.54
CA VAL A 375 -3.96 -26.77 -4.73
C VAL A 375 -4.07 -25.63 -5.72
N LYS A 376 -2.94 -25.20 -6.29
CA LYS A 376 -2.91 -24.17 -7.32
C LYS A 376 -3.29 -24.80 -8.67
N VAL A 377 -4.32 -24.26 -9.30
CA VAL A 377 -4.74 -24.65 -10.66
C VAL A 377 -4.27 -23.56 -11.61
N GLU A 378 -3.39 -23.94 -12.54
CA GLU A 378 -2.86 -23.03 -13.54
C GLU A 378 -3.89 -22.78 -14.65
N MET A 379 -4.16 -21.50 -14.91
CA MET A 379 -5.13 -21.07 -15.90
C MET A 379 -4.40 -20.39 -17.05
N HIS A 380 -4.75 -20.74 -18.30
CA HIS A 380 -3.97 -20.30 -19.47
C HIS A 380 -4.15 -18.81 -19.79
N PHE A 381 -5.33 -18.25 -19.53
CA PHE A 381 -5.70 -16.87 -19.87
C PHE A 381 -6.28 -16.09 -18.69
N LEU A 382 -6.63 -16.78 -17.61
CA LEU A 382 -7.15 -16.20 -16.38
C LEU A 382 -6.07 -16.27 -15.30
N PRO A 383 -6.15 -15.44 -14.25
CA PRO A 383 -5.29 -15.59 -13.10
C PRO A 383 -5.43 -17.00 -12.49
N ASP A 384 -4.31 -17.57 -12.04
CA ASP A 384 -4.30 -18.87 -11.36
C ASP A 384 -5.23 -18.86 -10.15
N VAL A 385 -5.93 -19.97 -9.93
CA VAL A 385 -6.90 -20.10 -8.84
C VAL A 385 -6.44 -21.16 -7.84
N TYR A 386 -6.71 -20.91 -6.56
CA TYR A 386 -6.46 -21.88 -5.50
C TYR A 386 -7.76 -22.58 -5.15
N VAL A 387 -7.77 -23.91 -5.28
CA VAL A 387 -8.92 -24.75 -4.90
C VAL A 387 -8.62 -25.52 -3.62
N PRO A 388 -9.60 -25.73 -2.73
CA PRO A 388 -9.41 -26.57 -1.55
C PRO A 388 -8.90 -27.96 -1.92
N CYS A 389 -7.93 -28.47 -1.17
CA CYS A 389 -7.40 -29.82 -1.39
C CYS A 389 -8.47 -30.88 -1.10
N ASP A 390 -8.74 -31.76 -2.07
CA ASP A 390 -9.78 -32.81 -1.93
C ASP A 390 -9.51 -33.82 -0.81
N THR A 391 -8.23 -34.05 -0.48
CA THR A 391 -7.83 -35.03 0.53
C THR A 391 -8.08 -34.55 1.96
N CYS A 392 -7.64 -33.33 2.29
CA CYS A 392 -7.82 -32.77 3.64
C CYS A 392 -8.96 -31.76 3.74
N ARG A 393 -9.64 -31.45 2.64
CA ARG A 393 -10.72 -30.46 2.53
C ARG A 393 -10.33 -29.10 3.12
N GLY A 394 -9.10 -28.66 2.85
CA GLY A 394 -8.57 -27.40 3.37
C GLY A 394 -7.96 -27.46 4.78
N LEU A 395 -8.09 -28.57 5.50
CA LEU A 395 -7.66 -28.66 6.91
C LEU A 395 -6.13 -28.71 7.11
N ARG A 396 -5.34 -28.89 6.04
CA ARG A 396 -3.85 -28.90 6.04
C ARG A 396 -3.18 -30.08 6.75
N TYR A 397 -3.90 -30.91 7.50
CA TYR A 397 -3.36 -32.03 8.28
C TYR A 397 -3.95 -33.38 7.88
N ASN A 398 -3.25 -34.46 8.23
CA ASN A 398 -3.80 -35.82 8.17
C ASN A 398 -4.75 -36.09 9.33
N ARG A 399 -5.55 -37.15 9.19
CA ARG A 399 -6.62 -37.50 10.13
C ARG A 399 -6.08 -37.77 11.53
N GLU A 400 -4.95 -38.47 11.65
CA GLU A 400 -4.37 -38.88 12.94
C GLU A 400 -3.90 -37.67 13.76
N THR A 401 -3.44 -36.61 13.10
CA THR A 401 -3.05 -35.36 13.77
C THR A 401 -4.26 -34.58 14.28
N LEU A 402 -5.38 -34.65 13.57
CA LEU A 402 -6.63 -33.96 13.93
C LEU A 402 -7.41 -34.63 15.08
N GLU A 403 -7.00 -35.82 15.52
CA GLU A 403 -7.55 -36.50 16.70
C GLU A 403 -7.05 -35.91 18.02
N VAL A 404 -5.94 -35.18 18.01
CA VAL A 404 -5.43 -34.51 19.21
C VAL A 404 -6.25 -33.24 19.46
N LEU A 405 -6.82 -33.13 20.66
CA LEU A 405 -7.68 -32.02 21.05
C LEU A 405 -7.11 -31.27 22.25
N TRP A 406 -7.01 -29.94 22.14
CA TRP A 406 -6.76 -29.05 23.27
C TRP A 406 -8.03 -28.24 23.54
N LYS A 407 -8.52 -28.26 24.79
CA LYS A 407 -9.84 -27.71 25.18
C LYS A 407 -10.97 -28.09 24.18
N GLY A 408 -10.97 -29.35 23.72
CA GLY A 408 -11.98 -29.88 22.80
C GLY A 408 -11.85 -29.45 21.32
N LYS A 409 -10.76 -28.77 20.94
CA LYS A 409 -10.49 -28.31 19.56
C LYS A 409 -9.20 -28.93 19.03
N ASN A 410 -9.20 -29.37 17.78
CA ASN A 410 -7.95 -29.77 17.11
C ASN A 410 -7.20 -28.56 16.52
N ILE A 411 -5.97 -28.79 16.04
CA ILE A 411 -5.11 -27.72 15.50
C ILE A 411 -5.75 -26.97 14.32
N ALA A 412 -6.46 -27.67 13.43
CA ALA A 412 -7.12 -27.02 12.29
C ALA A 412 -8.27 -26.13 12.74
N GLN A 413 -9.07 -26.59 13.70
CA GLN A 413 -10.16 -25.80 14.30
C GLN A 413 -9.65 -24.58 15.07
N ILE A 414 -8.49 -24.69 15.72
CA ILE A 414 -7.82 -23.55 16.38
C ILE A 414 -7.38 -22.53 15.31
N LEU A 415 -6.76 -22.98 14.22
CA LEU A 415 -6.34 -22.10 13.12
C LEU A 415 -7.54 -21.47 12.38
N ASP A 416 -8.71 -22.09 12.41
CA ASP A 416 -9.93 -21.56 11.77
C ASP A 416 -10.67 -20.53 12.65
N MET A 417 -10.26 -20.34 13.90
CA MET A 417 -10.84 -19.31 14.76
C MET A 417 -10.49 -17.90 14.26
N THR A 418 -11.44 -16.98 14.43
CA THR A 418 -11.15 -15.55 14.33
C THR A 418 -10.20 -15.12 15.43
N VAL A 419 -9.47 -14.01 15.24
CA VAL A 419 -8.59 -13.45 16.28
C VAL A 419 -9.36 -13.20 17.58
N GLU A 420 -10.58 -12.66 17.49
CA GLU A 420 -11.45 -12.43 18.65
C GLU A 420 -11.81 -13.72 19.40
N ALA A 421 -12.24 -14.76 18.67
CA ALA A 421 -12.55 -16.05 19.27
C ALA A 421 -11.31 -16.71 19.88
N ALA A 422 -10.16 -16.58 19.22
CA ALA A 422 -8.88 -17.09 19.72
C ALA A 422 -8.42 -16.35 20.98
N HIS A 423 -8.58 -15.02 21.05
CA HIS A 423 -8.23 -14.22 22.23
C HIS A 423 -9.01 -14.70 23.46
N ALA A 424 -10.33 -14.90 23.30
CA ALA A 424 -11.17 -15.46 24.36
C ALA A 424 -10.75 -16.90 24.73
N PHE A 425 -10.42 -17.74 23.75
CA PHE A 425 -10.04 -19.15 23.94
C PHE A 425 -8.69 -19.33 24.65
N PHE A 426 -7.73 -18.44 24.38
CA PHE A 426 -6.37 -18.46 24.93
C PHE A 426 -6.14 -17.48 26.09
N ARG A 427 -7.20 -16.94 26.70
CA ARG A 427 -7.12 -15.98 27.83
C ARG A 427 -6.20 -16.44 28.97
N ASP A 428 -6.15 -17.74 29.25
CA ASP A 428 -5.34 -18.32 30.33
C ASP A 428 -3.86 -18.53 29.95
N VAL A 429 -3.45 -18.18 28.72
CA VAL A 429 -2.09 -18.35 28.21
C VAL A 429 -1.49 -16.97 27.91
N PRO A 430 -0.76 -16.35 28.86
CA PRO A 430 -0.36 -14.94 28.76
C PRO A 430 0.43 -14.57 27.50
N THR A 431 1.26 -15.50 27.00
CA THR A 431 2.07 -15.27 25.80
C THR A 431 1.23 -15.21 24.52
N LEU A 432 0.15 -15.99 24.44
CA LEU A 432 -0.79 -15.97 23.33
C LEU A 432 -1.77 -14.82 23.46
N GLU A 433 -2.31 -14.61 24.67
CA GLU A 433 -3.26 -13.54 24.99
C GLU A 433 -2.69 -12.18 24.56
N ARG A 434 -1.47 -11.84 24.96
CA ARG A 434 -0.83 -10.56 24.61
C ARG A 434 -0.73 -10.34 23.10
N LYS A 435 -0.33 -11.38 22.36
CA LYS A 435 -0.16 -11.31 20.89
C LYS A 435 -1.49 -11.25 20.15
N LEU A 436 -2.52 -11.89 20.70
CA LEU A 436 -3.88 -11.82 20.15
C LEU A 436 -4.51 -10.47 20.44
N HIS A 437 -4.24 -9.89 21.62
CA HIS A 437 -4.68 -8.55 21.98
C HIS A 437 -4.14 -7.50 21.01
N THR A 438 -2.85 -7.55 20.65
CA THR A 438 -2.29 -6.58 19.67
C THR A 438 -2.93 -6.70 18.28
N LEU A 439 -3.39 -7.88 17.87
CA LEU A 439 -4.16 -8.05 16.64
C LEU A 439 -5.57 -7.44 16.75
N LEU A 440 -6.19 -7.47 17.94
CA LEU A 440 -7.46 -6.79 18.20
C LEU A 440 -7.30 -5.28 18.18
N ASP A 441 -6.23 -4.75 18.78
CA ASP A 441 -5.97 -3.31 18.87
C ASP A 441 -5.79 -2.68 17.49
N VAL A 442 -5.24 -3.42 16.52
CA VAL A 442 -5.13 -2.96 15.12
C VAL A 442 -6.38 -3.23 14.28
N GLY A 443 -7.48 -3.73 14.88
CA GLY A 443 -8.76 -3.93 14.20
C GLY A 443 -8.88 -5.22 13.39
N LEU A 444 -8.02 -6.22 13.62
CA LEU A 444 -8.04 -7.50 12.90
C LEU A 444 -8.85 -8.58 13.63
N SER A 445 -9.89 -8.20 14.38
CA SER A 445 -10.71 -9.13 15.17
C SER A 445 -11.36 -10.26 14.35
N TYR A 446 -11.65 -9.98 13.08
CA TYR A 446 -12.45 -10.82 12.20
C TYR A 446 -11.65 -11.81 11.34
N ILE A 447 -10.34 -11.60 11.16
CA ILE A 447 -9.52 -12.50 10.34
C ILE A 447 -9.28 -13.82 11.06
N ARG A 448 -9.10 -14.91 10.31
CA ARG A 448 -8.78 -16.22 10.89
C ARG A 448 -7.29 -16.38 11.10
N LEU A 449 -6.88 -17.05 12.17
CA LEU A 449 -5.46 -17.28 12.49
C LEU A 449 -4.68 -17.97 11.35
N GLY A 450 -5.32 -18.94 10.70
CA GLY A 450 -4.78 -19.74 9.61
C GLY A 450 -5.11 -19.22 8.21
N GLN A 451 -5.76 -18.06 8.08
CA GLN A 451 -6.11 -17.46 6.80
C GLN A 451 -4.87 -17.28 5.91
N ALA A 452 -4.95 -17.72 4.66
CA ALA A 452 -3.81 -17.65 3.75
C ALA A 452 -3.39 -16.20 3.50
N ALA A 453 -2.09 -15.90 3.58
CA ALA A 453 -1.55 -14.57 3.33
C ALA A 453 -1.91 -14.01 1.95
N THR A 454 -2.07 -14.88 0.95
CA THR A 454 -2.49 -14.51 -0.42
C THR A 454 -3.92 -14.01 -0.51
N THR A 455 -4.72 -14.18 0.54
CA THR A 455 -6.12 -13.75 0.62
C THR A 455 -6.32 -12.53 1.52
N LEU A 456 -5.24 -12.01 2.12
CA LEU A 456 -5.30 -10.79 2.92
C LEU A 456 -5.22 -9.57 2.00
N SER A 457 -5.95 -8.52 2.32
CA SER A 457 -5.79 -7.22 1.66
C SER A 457 -4.43 -6.59 2.02
N GLY A 458 -4.00 -5.58 1.25
CA GLY A 458 -2.78 -4.82 1.55
C GLY A 458 -2.82 -4.20 2.95
N GLY A 459 -3.93 -3.55 3.30
CA GLY A 459 -4.14 -2.97 4.63
C GLY A 459 -4.22 -4.01 5.76
N GLU A 460 -4.78 -5.20 5.51
CA GLU A 460 -4.73 -6.31 6.48
C GLU A 460 -3.31 -6.82 6.70
N ALA A 461 -2.55 -7.03 5.62
CA ALA A 461 -1.16 -7.44 5.68
C ALA A 461 -0.31 -6.43 6.46
N GLN A 462 -0.50 -5.14 6.22
CA GLN A 462 0.17 -4.05 6.92
C GLN A 462 -0.16 -4.04 8.42
N ARG A 463 -1.44 -4.19 8.80
CA ARG A 463 -1.87 -4.28 10.20
C ARG A 463 -1.33 -5.52 10.91
N VAL A 464 -1.19 -6.66 10.24
CA VAL A 464 -0.52 -7.85 10.80
C VAL A 464 0.95 -7.57 11.10
N LYS A 465 1.66 -6.84 10.22
CA LYS A 465 3.04 -6.40 10.47
C LYS A 465 3.13 -5.46 11.68
N LEU A 466 2.22 -4.48 11.76
CA LEU A 466 2.15 -3.55 12.88
C LEU A 466 1.89 -4.29 14.21
N ALA A 467 0.95 -5.23 14.23
CA ALA A 467 0.63 -6.04 15.41
C ALA A 467 1.82 -6.88 15.91
N LEU A 468 2.66 -7.39 15.00
CA LEU A 468 3.89 -8.09 15.35
C LEU A 468 4.86 -7.14 16.09
N GLU A 469 5.04 -5.91 15.59
CA GLU A 469 5.95 -4.95 16.21
C GLU A 469 5.43 -4.44 17.56
N LEU A 470 4.13 -4.16 17.67
CA LEU A 470 3.47 -3.83 18.94
C LEU A 470 3.60 -4.95 19.99
N SER A 471 3.70 -6.20 19.54
CA SER A 471 3.88 -7.34 20.46
C SER A 471 5.29 -7.43 21.05
N LYS A 472 6.27 -6.66 20.54
CA LYS A 472 7.65 -6.64 21.03
C LYS A 472 7.80 -5.61 22.15
N ARG A 473 8.89 -5.72 22.94
CA ARG A 473 9.20 -4.69 23.94
C ARG A 473 9.65 -3.43 23.24
N ASP A 474 9.05 -2.32 23.64
CA ASP A 474 9.40 -1.00 23.16
C ASP A 474 10.67 -0.48 23.86
N THR A 475 11.46 0.27 23.11
CA THR A 475 12.69 0.95 23.57
C THR A 475 12.49 2.46 23.69
N GLY A 476 11.39 3.00 23.14
CA GLY A 476 11.17 4.44 23.01
C GLY A 476 12.15 5.12 22.04
N ARG A 477 12.90 4.34 21.27
CA ARG A 477 13.94 4.79 20.33
C ARG A 477 13.83 4.08 18.98
N THR A 478 12.61 3.71 18.60
CA THR A 478 12.33 3.09 17.30
C THR A 478 11.83 4.13 16.30
N LEU A 479 12.35 4.06 15.06
CA LEU A 479 11.82 4.79 13.90
C LEU A 479 10.84 3.90 13.15
N TYR A 480 9.55 4.25 13.17
CA TYR A 480 8.52 3.60 12.38
C TYR A 480 8.28 4.37 11.08
N ILE A 481 8.32 3.67 9.96
CA ILE A 481 8.00 4.21 8.63
C ILE A 481 6.78 3.45 8.11
N LEU A 482 5.70 4.17 7.80
CA LEU A 482 4.46 3.61 7.31
C LEU A 482 4.10 4.22 5.96
N ASP A 483 3.82 3.37 4.98
CA ASP A 483 3.42 3.78 3.64
C ASP A 483 1.91 3.62 3.46
N GLU A 484 1.20 4.75 3.37
CA GLU A 484 -0.25 4.87 3.20
C GLU A 484 -1.06 3.88 4.05
N PRO A 485 -0.91 3.90 5.39
CA PRO A 485 -1.48 2.91 6.28
C PRO A 485 -3.01 2.94 6.39
N THR A 486 -3.66 3.97 5.83
CA THR A 486 -5.13 4.04 5.73
C THR A 486 -5.71 3.51 4.43
N THR A 487 -4.87 2.99 3.53
CA THR A 487 -5.33 2.35 2.29
C THR A 487 -6.30 1.21 2.61
N GLY A 488 -7.51 1.30 2.04
CA GLY A 488 -8.59 0.34 2.25
C GLY A 488 -9.13 0.25 3.67
N LEU A 489 -9.03 1.34 4.44
CA LEU A 489 -9.63 1.43 5.76
C LEU A 489 -10.86 2.34 5.75
N HIS A 490 -11.93 1.85 6.36
CA HIS A 490 -13.10 2.66 6.69
C HIS A 490 -12.76 3.67 7.80
N PHE A 491 -13.49 4.79 7.90
CA PHE A 491 -13.25 5.85 8.88
C PHE A 491 -13.10 5.35 10.34
N ALA A 492 -13.87 4.34 10.73
CA ALA A 492 -13.81 3.73 12.05
C ALA A 492 -12.50 2.97 12.30
N ASP A 493 -11.95 2.34 11.27
CA ASP A 493 -10.67 1.62 11.35
C ASP A 493 -9.49 2.59 11.35
N ILE A 494 -9.62 3.72 10.64
CA ILE A 494 -8.63 4.82 10.70
C ILE A 494 -8.54 5.37 12.13
N ASP A 495 -9.68 5.62 12.79
CA ASP A 495 -9.70 6.08 14.20
C ASP A 495 -8.98 5.09 15.14
N LEU A 496 -9.21 3.80 14.94
CA LEU A 496 -8.55 2.75 15.73
C LEU A 496 -7.03 2.71 15.46
N LEU A 497 -6.62 2.76 14.20
CA LEU A 497 -5.23 2.80 13.80
C LEU A 497 -4.51 4.03 14.39
N LEU A 498 -5.13 5.21 14.32
CA LEU A 498 -4.56 6.43 14.86
C LEU A 498 -4.34 6.36 16.37
N LYS A 499 -5.24 5.72 17.12
CA LYS A 499 -5.03 5.49 18.57
C LYS A 499 -3.77 4.67 18.84
N VAL A 500 -3.55 3.62 18.04
CA VAL A 500 -2.35 2.77 18.15
C VAL A 500 -1.08 3.55 17.78
N LEU A 501 -1.12 4.35 16.72
CA LEU A 501 0.01 5.17 16.30
C LEU A 501 0.34 6.26 17.33
N HIS A 502 -0.67 6.91 17.91
CA HIS A 502 -0.49 7.86 18.99
C HIS A 502 0.13 7.19 20.23
N GLN A 503 -0.32 5.99 20.61
CA GLN A 503 0.30 5.25 21.72
C GLN A 503 1.79 4.94 21.47
N LEU A 504 2.15 4.56 20.24
CA LEU A 504 3.54 4.32 19.85
C LEU A 504 4.40 5.59 19.95
N ARG A 505 3.88 6.72 19.47
CA ARG A 505 4.54 8.03 19.60
C ARG A 505 4.69 8.41 21.06
N ASP A 506 3.62 8.32 21.85
CA ASP A 506 3.60 8.73 23.26
C ASP A 506 4.54 7.87 24.13
N ALA A 507 4.91 6.67 23.67
CA ALA A 507 5.96 5.85 24.26
C ALA A 507 7.41 6.31 23.93
N GLY A 508 7.57 7.40 23.18
CA GLY A 508 8.85 8.02 22.82
C GLY A 508 9.34 7.73 21.40
N ASN A 509 8.62 6.91 20.63
CA ASN A 509 9.06 6.56 19.28
C ASN A 509 8.79 7.66 18.26
N THR A 510 9.54 7.62 17.15
CA THR A 510 9.30 8.50 16.00
C THR A 510 8.51 7.75 14.95
N ILE A 511 7.49 8.39 14.41
CA ILE A 511 6.64 7.81 13.35
C ILE A 511 6.68 8.73 12.15
N VAL A 512 7.06 8.18 10.98
CA VAL A 512 7.03 8.86 9.69
C VAL A 512 6.01 8.15 8.80
N ILE A 513 4.98 8.87 8.38
CA ILE A 513 3.87 8.30 7.61
C ILE A 513 3.80 8.99 6.26
N ILE A 514 3.75 8.23 5.16
CA ILE A 514 3.33 8.76 3.86
C ILE A 514 1.81 8.68 3.82
N GLU A 515 1.12 9.81 3.66
CA GLU A 515 -0.34 9.82 3.62
C GLU A 515 -0.92 10.89 2.70
N HIS A 516 -2.13 10.57 2.26
CA HIS A 516 -3.03 11.43 1.51
C HIS A 516 -4.34 11.69 2.27
N ASN A 517 -4.70 10.82 3.21
CA ASN A 517 -5.92 10.93 3.99
C ASN A 517 -5.85 12.12 4.96
N LEU A 518 -6.79 13.06 4.79
CA LEU A 518 -6.82 14.30 5.57
C LEU A 518 -7.08 14.08 7.06
N ASP A 519 -7.75 12.99 7.46
CA ASP A 519 -7.96 12.66 8.87
C ASP A 519 -6.67 12.25 9.56
N VAL A 520 -5.75 11.58 8.86
CA VAL A 520 -4.41 11.30 9.40
C VAL A 520 -3.59 12.58 9.44
N ILE A 521 -3.56 13.32 8.33
CA ILE A 521 -2.76 14.54 8.19
C ILE A 521 -3.14 15.58 9.25
N LYS A 522 -4.44 15.78 9.52
CA LYS A 522 -4.90 16.74 10.54
C LYS A 522 -4.54 16.31 11.97
N THR A 523 -4.24 15.03 12.22
CA THR A 523 -3.86 14.53 13.55
C THR A 523 -2.36 14.52 13.80
N ALA A 524 -1.54 14.66 12.75
CA ALA A 524 -0.09 14.66 12.84
C ALA A 524 0.48 15.84 13.64
N ASP A 525 1.62 15.64 14.29
CA ASP A 525 2.31 16.71 15.02
C ASP A 525 3.12 17.59 14.04
N TRP A 526 3.64 17.00 12.97
CA TRP A 526 4.48 17.66 11.99
C TRP A 526 4.17 17.19 10.56
N LEU A 527 4.24 18.10 9.59
CA LEU A 527 4.02 17.84 8.18
C LEU A 527 5.25 18.21 7.35
N ILE A 528 5.51 17.41 6.33
CA ILE A 528 6.43 17.71 5.22
C ILE A 528 5.62 17.59 3.94
N ASP A 529 5.40 18.70 3.24
CA ASP A 529 4.62 18.71 2.00
C ASP A 529 5.55 18.71 0.77
N MET A 530 5.42 17.67 -0.05
CA MET A 530 6.24 17.44 -1.25
C MET A 530 5.50 17.89 -2.50
N GLY A 531 6.18 18.60 -3.41
CA GLY A 531 5.56 19.08 -4.65
C GLY A 531 6.45 20.04 -5.42
N PRO A 532 5.88 21.10 -6.02
CA PRO A 532 4.45 21.46 -6.05
C PRO A 532 3.59 20.53 -6.95
N GLU A 533 4.21 19.88 -7.94
CA GLU A 533 3.54 18.95 -8.85
C GLU A 533 4.14 17.53 -8.76
N GLY A 534 3.65 16.60 -9.57
CA GLY A 534 4.24 15.27 -9.75
C GLY A 534 5.34 15.23 -10.84
N GLY A 535 6.21 14.23 -10.78
CA GLY A 535 7.25 13.97 -11.79
C GLY A 535 8.27 15.10 -11.88
N ALA A 536 8.59 15.57 -13.08
CA ALA A 536 9.58 16.63 -13.32
C ALA A 536 9.20 17.97 -12.66
N GLY A 537 7.90 18.23 -12.48
CA GLY A 537 7.40 19.42 -11.77
C GLY A 537 7.49 19.33 -10.24
N GLY A 538 7.80 18.15 -9.70
CA GLY A 538 7.88 17.88 -8.27
C GLY A 538 9.31 17.88 -7.72
N GLY A 539 9.50 17.10 -6.67
CA GLY A 539 10.81 16.83 -6.08
C GLY A 539 11.36 17.93 -5.19
N THR A 540 10.49 18.82 -4.68
CA THR A 540 10.86 19.90 -3.76
C THR A 540 9.94 19.90 -2.55
N VAL A 541 10.39 20.52 -1.46
CA VAL A 541 9.59 20.72 -0.25
C VAL A 541 8.83 22.03 -0.41
N VAL A 542 7.51 21.96 -0.41
CA VAL A 542 6.61 23.11 -0.55
C VAL A 542 6.41 23.81 0.79
N GLY A 543 6.40 23.04 1.87
CA GLY A 543 6.29 23.56 3.24
C GLY A 543 6.59 22.49 4.28
N VAL A 544 7.01 22.94 5.45
CA VAL A 544 7.19 22.12 6.66
C VAL A 544 6.59 22.85 7.84
N GLY A 545 6.04 22.13 8.81
CA GLY A 545 5.44 22.73 9.99
C GLY A 545 4.31 21.91 10.59
N THR A 546 3.54 22.51 11.49
CA THR A 546 2.30 21.91 11.97
C THR A 546 1.23 21.92 10.88
N PRO A 547 0.16 21.11 11.01
CA PRO A 547 -1.02 21.18 10.15
C PRO A 547 -1.55 22.60 9.91
N GLU A 548 -1.60 23.42 10.96
CA GLU A 548 -2.07 24.81 10.89
C GLU A 548 -1.11 25.71 10.09
N ALA A 549 0.20 25.54 10.29
CA ALA A 549 1.22 26.28 9.54
C ALA A 549 1.18 25.94 8.04
N LEU A 550 0.98 24.65 7.71
CA LEU A 550 0.86 24.23 6.31
C LEU A 550 -0.46 24.70 5.69
N ALA A 551 -1.57 24.69 6.44
CA ALA A 551 -2.85 25.21 5.98
C ALA A 551 -2.81 26.71 5.63
N ALA A 552 -1.95 27.48 6.32
CA ALA A 552 -1.70 28.88 6.01
C ALA A 552 -0.79 29.09 4.78
N ASN A 553 -0.15 28.05 4.25
CA ASN A 553 0.75 28.16 3.10
C ASN A 553 -0.03 28.09 1.77
N PRO A 554 -0.15 29.20 1.00
CA PRO A 554 -0.93 29.23 -0.23
C PRO A 554 -0.32 28.40 -1.38
N ALA A 555 0.97 28.06 -1.29
CA ALA A 555 1.64 27.22 -2.28
C ALA A 555 1.35 25.72 -2.08
N SER A 556 0.88 25.33 -0.89
CA SER A 556 0.59 23.93 -0.55
C SER A 556 -0.80 23.53 -1.02
N PHE A 557 -0.87 22.55 -1.92
CA PHE A 557 -2.14 21.90 -2.25
C PHE A 557 -2.73 21.22 -1.02
N THR A 558 -1.91 20.48 -0.26
CA THR A 558 -2.31 19.83 0.99
C THR A 558 -2.91 20.85 1.96
N GLY A 559 -2.23 21.98 2.18
CA GLY A 559 -2.68 23.08 3.03
C GLY A 559 -4.05 23.64 2.64
N ARG A 560 -4.31 23.81 1.34
CA ARG A 560 -5.61 24.30 0.83
C ARG A 560 -6.79 23.39 1.20
N TYR A 561 -6.60 22.07 1.16
CA TYR A 561 -7.66 21.12 1.55
C TYR A 561 -7.75 20.98 3.07
N LEU A 562 -6.60 20.96 3.75
CA LEU A 562 -6.50 20.87 5.20
C LEU A 562 -7.18 22.05 5.92
N ALA A 563 -7.07 23.26 5.36
CA ALA A 563 -7.70 24.47 5.89
C ALA A 563 -9.24 24.36 6.05
N ARG A 564 -9.90 23.45 5.33
CA ARG A 564 -11.36 23.23 5.45
C ARG A 564 -11.74 22.43 6.68
N LEU A 565 -10.81 21.65 7.21
CA LEU A 565 -11.02 20.75 8.35
C LEU A 565 -10.52 21.32 9.67
N LEU A 566 -9.61 22.29 9.61
CA LEU A 566 -9.11 22.99 10.77
C LEU A 566 -10.11 24.08 11.20
N PRO A 567 -10.25 24.35 12.51
CA PRO A 567 -11.04 25.48 12.99
C PRO A 567 -10.54 26.77 12.34
N ALA A 568 -11.46 27.66 11.93
CA ALA A 568 -11.08 29.02 11.55
C ALA A 568 -10.39 29.67 12.76
N GLY A 569 -9.10 29.98 12.61
CA GLY A 569 -8.26 30.58 13.65
C GLY A 569 -8.69 31.98 14.04
#